data_AF-A0A658K2D3-F1
#
_entry.id   AF-A0A658K2D3-F1
#
_cell.length_a   1.000
_cell.length_b   1.000
_cell.length_c   1.000
_cell.angle_alpha   90.00
_cell.angle_beta   90.00
_cell.angle_gamma   90.00
#
_symmetry.space_group_name_H-M   'P 1'
#
loop_
_entity.id
_entity.type
_entity.pdbx_description
1 polymer ?
#
loop_
_entity_poly.entity_id
_entity_poly.type
_entity_poly.pdbx_seq_one_letter_code
_entity_poly.pdbx_strand_id
1 'polypeptide(L)'
;MIDMNYDKKEHSFLAMLDLDDGTVLAFSKIANDGASVEAHNELCANTMEKDSLKVFFSAGDNDSYLLLFKGDFHHQDPSSEGRLYSDGHVFNVESGDDWFYFEDSPHWDTKENERATESSEKVVPAPDSLEKPVPDSLEKPAPVYIGVNAQGWVTGTKNRGMAYIAQISGRQGEAFSIDKDEQRVYLRSDRSKNFMQTYKREDFPGGKWFAYMTDCDGKDALLKLTLIERYNADGSVKRYSVSEAFADNGGYKGLHSDLRRKNL
;
A
#
# COMPACT_ATOMS: atom_id res chain seq x y z
N MET A 1 19.85 -9.85 -9.68
CA MET A 1 18.76 -9.14 -8.99
C MET A 1 19.44 -8.08 -8.15
N ILE A 2 19.18 -6.80 -8.40
CA ILE A 2 19.76 -5.74 -7.56
C ILE A 2 19.04 -5.85 -6.22
N ASP A 3 19.82 -6.03 -5.15
CA ASP A 3 19.31 -5.99 -3.79
C ASP A 3 18.89 -4.53 -3.52
N MET A 4 17.59 -4.28 -3.52
CA MET A 4 17.04 -2.93 -3.30
C MET A 4 16.60 -2.85 -1.85
N ASN A 5 17.25 -1.97 -1.08
CA ASN A 5 16.89 -1.75 0.30
C ASN A 5 15.72 -0.77 0.41
N TYR A 6 14.66 -1.15 1.12
CA TYR A 6 13.43 -0.38 1.27
C TYR A 6 13.22 0.09 2.72
N ASP A 7 14.28 0.66 3.31
CA ASP A 7 14.32 1.09 4.71
C ASP A 7 14.26 2.61 4.90
N LYS A 8 14.06 3.39 3.84
CA LYS A 8 14.08 4.86 3.91
C LYS A 8 12.74 5.41 4.39
N LYS A 9 12.49 5.22 5.67
CA LYS A 9 11.23 5.58 6.32
C LYS A 9 10.90 7.07 6.14
N GLU A 10 11.87 7.99 6.27
CA GLU A 10 11.59 9.43 6.17
C GLU A 10 11.12 9.92 4.79
N HIS A 11 11.33 9.10 3.75
CA HIS A 11 10.93 9.36 2.37
C HIS A 11 9.73 8.51 1.95
N SER A 12 9.26 7.60 2.81
CA SER A 12 8.05 6.83 2.58
C SER A 12 6.81 7.68 2.90
N PHE A 13 5.67 7.31 2.33
CA PHE A 13 4.40 8.02 2.57
C PHE A 13 3.19 7.13 2.28
N LEU A 14 2.05 7.48 2.88
CA LEU A 14 0.74 6.88 2.57
C LEU A 14 -0.03 7.88 1.70
N ALA A 15 -0.63 7.39 0.62
CA ALA A 15 -1.44 8.21 -0.27
C ALA A 15 -2.71 7.48 -0.74
N MET A 16 -3.69 8.26 -1.18
CA MET A 16 -4.77 7.80 -2.04
C MET A 16 -4.36 7.95 -3.50
N LEU A 17 -4.79 6.99 -4.32
CA LEU A 17 -4.51 6.95 -5.75
C LEU A 17 -5.80 6.73 -6.54
N ASP A 18 -6.13 7.71 -7.37
CA ASP A 18 -7.26 7.70 -8.31
C ASP A 18 -6.77 8.08 -9.71
N LEU A 19 -7.57 7.86 -10.75
CA LEU A 19 -7.29 8.47 -12.06
C LEU A 19 -7.64 9.97 -12.04
N ASP A 20 -6.92 10.76 -12.83
CA ASP A 20 -7.16 12.21 -12.95
C ASP A 20 -8.57 12.54 -13.48
N ASP A 21 -9.19 11.62 -14.21
CA ASP A 21 -10.56 11.78 -14.72
C ASP A 21 -11.66 11.53 -13.66
N GLY A 22 -11.26 11.25 -12.41
CA GLY A 22 -12.15 11.06 -11.27
C GLY A 22 -12.63 9.63 -11.08
N THR A 23 -12.14 8.67 -11.88
CA THR A 23 -12.39 7.25 -11.60
C THR A 23 -11.48 6.69 -10.52
N VAL A 24 -12.03 5.73 -9.78
CA VAL A 24 -11.42 5.15 -8.59
C VAL A 24 -10.72 3.85 -8.96
N LEU A 25 -9.52 3.67 -8.42
CA LEU A 25 -8.78 2.42 -8.55
C LEU A 25 -9.25 1.40 -7.51
N ALA A 26 -9.46 0.16 -7.94
CA ALA A 26 -9.80 -0.92 -7.04
C ALA A 26 -9.38 -2.28 -7.57
N PHE A 27 -9.20 -3.23 -6.65
CA PHE A 27 -9.00 -4.63 -6.95
C PHE A 27 -10.35 -5.30 -7.22
N SER A 28 -10.82 -5.18 -8.47
CA SER A 28 -12.14 -5.64 -8.86
C SER A 28 -12.24 -6.04 -10.32
N LYS A 29 -13.32 -6.76 -10.63
CA LYS A 29 -13.73 -7.16 -11.98
C LYS A 29 -15.17 -6.73 -12.21
N ILE A 30 -15.53 -6.65 -13.48
CA ILE A 30 -16.90 -6.40 -13.87
C ILE A 30 -17.79 -7.64 -13.71
N ALA A 31 -19.03 -7.44 -13.28
CA ALA A 31 -20.04 -8.48 -13.14
C ALA A 31 -21.39 -8.01 -13.71
N ASN A 32 -22.25 -8.97 -14.05
CA ASN A 32 -23.61 -8.72 -14.53
C ASN A 32 -23.67 -7.69 -15.68
N ASP A 33 -22.81 -7.86 -16.70
CA ASP A 33 -22.70 -6.97 -17.86
C ASP A 33 -22.55 -5.48 -17.47
N GLY A 34 -21.81 -5.21 -16.39
CA GLY A 34 -21.54 -3.86 -15.88
C GLY A 34 -22.64 -3.26 -15.02
N ALA A 35 -23.58 -4.07 -14.54
CA ALA A 35 -24.47 -3.66 -13.48
C ALA A 35 -23.75 -3.52 -12.12
N SER A 36 -22.70 -4.32 -11.89
CA SER A 36 -21.94 -4.35 -10.63
C SER A 36 -20.44 -4.64 -10.83
N VAL A 37 -19.66 -4.43 -9.77
CA VAL A 37 -18.26 -4.88 -9.65
C VAL A 37 -18.15 -5.88 -8.52
N GLU A 38 -17.21 -6.81 -8.63
CA GLU A 38 -16.89 -7.83 -7.63
C GLU A 38 -15.40 -7.75 -7.29
N ALA A 39 -15.04 -8.12 -6.05
CA ALA A 39 -13.64 -8.21 -5.64
C ALA A 39 -12.87 -9.19 -6.55
N HIS A 40 -11.67 -8.79 -6.97
CA HIS A 40 -10.79 -9.56 -7.84
C HIS A 40 -9.33 -9.20 -7.60
N ASN A 41 -8.38 -10.01 -8.06
CA ASN A 41 -6.96 -9.72 -7.85
C ASN A 41 -6.41 -8.66 -8.82
N GLU A 42 -7.08 -8.39 -9.93
CA GLU A 42 -6.64 -7.40 -10.92
C GLU A 42 -7.01 -5.98 -10.50
N LEU A 43 -6.09 -5.04 -10.68
CA LEU A 43 -6.34 -3.64 -10.45
C LEU A 43 -7.09 -3.07 -11.65
N CYS A 44 -8.16 -2.35 -11.40
CA CYS A 44 -8.97 -1.69 -12.41
C CYS A 44 -9.26 -0.23 -12.00
N ALA A 45 -9.64 0.58 -12.97
CA ALA A 45 -10.23 1.91 -12.77
C ALA A 45 -11.69 1.85 -13.16
N ASN A 46 -12.59 2.36 -12.32
CA ASN A 46 -14.01 2.40 -12.66
C ASN A 46 -14.76 3.51 -11.90
N THR A 47 -15.99 3.79 -12.35
CA THR A 47 -16.89 4.82 -11.77
C THR A 47 -17.83 4.27 -10.69
N MET A 48 -17.83 2.96 -10.44
CA MET A 48 -18.75 2.31 -9.50
C MET A 48 -18.19 2.24 -8.09
N GLU A 49 -16.85 2.18 -7.98
CA GLU A 49 -16.13 2.27 -6.72
C GLU A 49 -16.19 3.68 -6.14
N LYS A 50 -16.21 3.73 -4.81
CA LYS A 50 -16.37 4.99 -4.05
C LYS A 50 -15.17 5.31 -3.17
N ASP A 51 -14.44 4.29 -2.75
CA ASP A 51 -13.35 4.42 -1.81
C ASP A 51 -12.02 4.39 -2.58
N SER A 52 -11.29 5.52 -2.55
CA SER A 52 -10.00 5.64 -3.21
C SER A 52 -9.00 4.60 -2.71
N LEU A 53 -8.19 4.06 -3.63
CA LEU A 53 -7.16 3.08 -3.30
C LEU A 53 -6.11 3.72 -2.38
N LYS A 54 -5.97 3.20 -1.16
CA LYS A 54 -4.90 3.61 -0.25
C LYS A 54 -3.66 2.77 -0.50
N VAL A 55 -2.54 3.44 -0.75
CA VAL A 55 -1.27 2.81 -1.10
C VAL A 55 -0.16 3.42 -0.26
N PHE A 56 0.60 2.56 0.40
CA PHE A 56 1.82 2.92 1.08
C PHE A 56 2.99 2.81 0.08
N PHE A 57 3.71 3.91 -0.10
CA PHE A 57 4.87 4.03 -0.94
C PHE A 57 6.10 3.88 -0.06
N SER A 58 6.66 2.68 -0.02
CA SER A 58 7.90 2.39 0.71
C SER A 58 9.08 2.81 -0.13
N ALA A 59 9.82 3.82 0.33
CA ALA A 59 10.92 4.40 -0.42
C ALA A 59 12.15 3.48 -0.40
N GLY A 60 12.72 3.25 -1.59
CA GLY A 60 13.94 2.49 -1.78
C GLY A 60 15.12 3.35 -2.23
N ASP A 61 16.04 2.73 -2.94
CA ASP A 61 17.12 3.42 -3.63
C ASP A 61 16.68 4.02 -4.96
N ASN A 62 17.40 5.05 -5.43
CA ASN A 62 17.22 5.67 -6.75
C ASN A 62 15.80 6.20 -7.02
N ASP A 63 15.19 6.85 -6.02
CA ASP A 63 13.85 7.45 -6.12
C ASP A 63 12.75 6.46 -6.53
N SER A 64 12.96 5.17 -6.22
CA SER A 64 12.01 4.09 -6.45
C SER A 64 11.15 3.83 -5.21
N TYR A 65 9.93 3.37 -5.44
CA TYR A 65 8.97 3.05 -4.38
C TYR A 65 8.39 1.66 -4.59
N LEU A 66 8.39 0.86 -3.53
CA LEU A 66 7.63 -0.37 -3.44
C LEU A 66 6.19 -0.01 -3.03
N LEU A 67 5.21 -0.46 -3.82
CA LEU A 67 3.80 -0.13 -3.62
C LEU A 67 3.07 -1.20 -2.80
N LEU A 68 2.57 -0.83 -1.62
CA LEU A 68 1.81 -1.71 -0.73
C LEU A 68 0.36 -1.25 -0.63
N PHE A 69 -0.58 -2.15 -0.89
CA PHE A 69 -1.99 -1.86 -0.72
C PHE A 69 -2.37 -1.82 0.76
N LYS A 70 -3.12 -0.78 1.16
CA LYS A 70 -3.64 -0.62 2.52
C LYS A 70 -5.17 -0.69 2.51
N GLY A 71 -5.68 -1.92 2.53
CA GLY A 71 -7.12 -2.20 2.66
C GLY A 71 -7.37 -3.69 2.82
N ASP A 72 -8.64 -4.06 2.94
CA ASP A 72 -9.04 -5.45 3.09
C ASP A 72 -8.92 -6.16 1.74
N PHE A 73 -7.93 -7.06 1.63
CA PHE A 73 -7.72 -7.85 0.42
C PHE A 73 -8.42 -9.20 0.56
N HIS A 74 -9.59 -9.35 -0.05
CA HIS A 74 -10.28 -10.64 -0.09
C HIS A 74 -9.65 -11.52 -1.17
N HIS A 75 -8.80 -12.46 -0.78
CA HIS A 75 -8.42 -13.55 -1.67
C HIS A 75 -9.66 -14.40 -1.96
N GLN A 76 -10.01 -14.55 -3.24
CA GLN A 76 -10.55 -15.83 -3.68
C GLN A 76 -9.37 -16.77 -3.88
N ASP A 77 -9.21 -17.70 -2.94
CA ASP A 77 -8.42 -18.89 -3.19
C ASP A 77 -9.04 -19.60 -4.41
N PRO A 78 -8.31 -19.85 -5.50
CA PRO A 78 -8.86 -20.49 -6.70
C PRO A 78 -9.36 -21.93 -6.45
N SER A 79 -9.22 -22.45 -5.22
CA SER A 79 -9.68 -23.78 -4.80
C SER A 79 -11.05 -23.82 -4.10
N SER A 80 -11.71 -22.69 -3.83
CA SER A 80 -13.00 -22.69 -3.11
C SER A 80 -14.15 -22.18 -3.97
N GLU A 81 -14.84 -23.11 -4.65
CA GLU A 81 -16.23 -22.88 -5.02
C GLU A 81 -17.10 -22.84 -3.76
N GLY A 82 -17.77 -21.70 -3.55
CA GLY A 82 -18.95 -21.61 -2.70
C GLY A 82 -18.70 -21.37 -1.21
N ARG A 83 -18.90 -20.12 -0.79
CA ARG A 83 -19.91 -19.78 0.22
C ARG A 83 -20.14 -18.28 0.31
N LEU A 84 -21.40 -17.91 0.12
CA LEU A 84 -21.96 -16.62 0.45
C LEU A 84 -22.11 -16.46 1.98
N TYR A 85 -21.99 -15.19 2.39
CA TYR A 85 -22.44 -14.52 3.63
C TYR A 85 -21.51 -14.40 4.84
N SER A 86 -21.38 -13.12 5.23
CA SER A 86 -21.19 -12.55 6.58
C SER A 86 -19.84 -12.83 7.25
N ASP A 87 -19.24 -11.98 8.06
CA ASP A 87 -19.74 -10.92 8.93
C ASP A 87 -18.57 -9.97 9.26
N GLY A 88 -18.86 -8.76 9.72
CA GLY A 88 -17.89 -7.68 9.85
C GLY A 88 -16.67 -8.00 10.72
N HIS A 89 -15.49 -7.72 10.17
CA HIS A 89 -14.32 -7.38 10.97
C HIS A 89 -13.81 -6.02 10.52
N VAL A 90 -14.27 -5.00 11.23
CA VAL A 90 -13.66 -3.67 11.24
C VAL A 90 -12.26 -3.85 11.81
N PHE A 91 -11.23 -3.83 10.97
CA PHE A 91 -9.87 -3.58 11.44
C PHE A 91 -9.78 -2.10 11.81
N ASN A 92 -10.11 -1.79 13.06
CA ASN A 92 -9.70 -0.54 13.68
C ASN A 92 -8.17 -0.58 13.78
N VAL A 93 -7.51 -0.04 12.77
CA VAL A 93 -6.09 0.29 12.81
C VAL A 93 -5.98 1.56 13.66
N GLU A 94 -6.00 1.38 14.98
CA GLU A 94 -5.57 2.41 15.91
C GLU A 94 -4.04 2.55 15.81
N SER A 95 -3.59 3.79 15.60
CA SER A 95 -2.25 4.31 15.92
C SER A 95 -1.02 3.63 15.29
N GLY A 96 -0.54 4.22 14.18
CA GLY A 96 0.82 4.78 14.08
C GLY A 96 2.05 3.88 13.98
N ASP A 97 2.15 2.74 14.67
CA ASP A 97 3.47 2.29 15.14
C ASP A 97 3.89 0.89 14.64
N ASP A 98 3.02 0.17 13.91
CA ASP A 98 3.24 -1.26 13.59
C ASP A 98 3.68 -1.56 12.14
N TRP A 99 4.09 -0.52 11.39
CA TRP A 99 4.29 -0.59 9.93
C TRP A 99 5.71 -0.91 9.47
N PHE A 100 6.69 -0.91 10.36
CA PHE A 100 8.09 -1.07 10.00
C PHE A 100 8.69 -2.41 10.43
N TYR A 101 7.86 -3.33 10.90
CA TYR A 101 8.27 -4.68 11.30
C TYR A 101 8.29 -5.67 10.13
N PHE A 102 8.16 -5.21 8.89
CA PHE A 102 8.17 -6.06 7.69
C PHE A 102 9.57 -6.56 7.27
N GLU A 103 10.63 -6.19 7.98
CA GLU A 103 11.98 -6.70 7.74
C GLU A 103 12.64 -7.17 9.04
N ASP A 104 12.58 -8.49 9.25
CA ASP A 104 13.63 -9.31 9.85
C ASP A 104 13.25 -10.78 9.64
N SER A 105 13.45 -11.29 8.44
CA SER A 105 13.54 -12.74 8.22
C SER A 105 14.62 -13.03 7.20
N PRO A 106 15.88 -13.20 7.64
CA PRO A 106 16.89 -13.83 6.84
C PRO A 106 16.85 -15.35 7.10
N HIS A 107 16.37 -16.14 6.13
CA HIS A 107 17.10 -17.35 5.76
C HIS A 107 16.69 -17.85 4.37
N TRP A 108 17.59 -17.60 3.44
CA TRP A 108 17.87 -18.47 2.31
C TRP A 108 18.12 -19.89 2.88
N ASP A 109 17.31 -20.89 2.55
CA ASP A 109 17.80 -22.26 2.68
C ASP A 109 17.32 -23.06 1.48
N THR A 110 18.11 -22.94 0.42
CA THR A 110 18.33 -24.01 -0.54
C THR A 110 18.81 -25.23 0.25
N LYS A 111 17.97 -26.25 0.42
CA LYS A 111 18.49 -27.61 0.65
C LYS A 111 17.91 -28.59 -0.33
N GLU A 112 18.84 -28.99 -1.19
CA GLU A 112 18.79 -30.12 -2.08
C GLU A 112 18.36 -31.38 -1.35
N ASN A 113 17.73 -32.20 -2.17
CA ASN A 113 17.24 -33.53 -1.93
C ASN A 113 18.43 -34.49 -1.72
N GLU A 114 18.74 -34.88 -0.49
CA GLU A 114 19.49 -36.12 -0.23
C GLU A 114 18.87 -36.90 0.94
N ARG A 115 18.48 -38.13 0.60
CA ARG A 115 17.84 -39.12 1.46
C ARG A 115 18.89 -40.14 1.89
N ALA A 116 18.75 -40.58 3.13
CA ALA A 116 19.18 -41.86 3.73
C ALA A 116 20.57 -41.93 4.39
N THR A 117 20.57 -42.01 5.72
CA THR A 117 21.16 -43.17 6.43
C THR A 117 20.58 -43.29 7.85
N GLU A 118 20.46 -44.53 8.32
CA GLU A 118 19.73 -45.02 9.50
C GLU A 118 20.51 -44.94 10.84
N SER A 119 19.74 -45.04 11.93
CA SER A 119 20.01 -45.80 13.18
C SER A 119 21.07 -45.32 14.18
N SER A 120 20.65 -44.91 15.39
CA SER A 120 20.69 -45.78 16.59
C SER A 120 20.35 -45.05 17.91
N GLU A 121 19.29 -45.55 18.54
CA GLU A 121 18.91 -45.67 19.95
C GLU A 121 19.88 -45.20 21.07
N LYS A 122 19.45 -44.27 21.95
CA LYS A 122 19.71 -44.36 23.41
C LYS A 122 18.84 -43.44 24.30
N VAL A 123 17.91 -44.07 25.03
CA VAL A 123 17.52 -43.92 26.45
C VAL A 123 17.29 -42.51 27.05
N VAL A 124 16.02 -42.26 27.42
CA VAL A 124 15.47 -41.14 28.21
C VAL A 124 15.81 -41.31 29.71
N PRO A 125 15.93 -40.21 30.48
CA PRO A 125 14.99 -40.05 31.59
C PRO A 125 14.39 -38.63 31.64
N ALA A 126 13.08 -38.55 31.89
CA ALA A 126 12.34 -37.32 32.08
C ALA A 126 12.67 -36.65 33.43
N PRO A 127 12.55 -35.32 33.51
CA PRO A 127 11.70 -34.77 34.56
C PRO A 127 10.70 -33.73 34.03
N ASP A 128 9.57 -33.68 34.73
CA ASP A 128 8.47 -32.73 34.60
C ASP A 128 8.90 -31.28 34.36
N SER A 129 8.47 -30.73 33.22
CA SER A 129 8.12 -29.32 33.04
C SER A 129 7.11 -29.23 31.90
N LEU A 130 5.82 -29.32 32.24
CA LEU A 130 4.74 -28.89 31.34
C LEU A 130 4.76 -27.35 31.24
N GLU A 131 5.76 -26.80 30.57
CA GLU A 131 5.56 -25.50 29.92
C GLU A 131 4.71 -25.77 28.68
N LYS A 132 3.42 -25.40 28.78
CA LYS A 132 2.58 -25.21 27.60
C LYS A 132 3.38 -24.38 26.59
N PRO A 133 3.40 -24.75 25.30
CA PRO A 133 3.81 -23.80 24.28
C PRO A 133 2.91 -22.58 24.44
N VAL A 134 3.50 -21.43 24.71
CA VAL A 134 2.83 -20.15 24.51
C VAL A 134 2.32 -20.21 23.07
N PRO A 135 1.01 -20.11 22.81
CA PRO A 135 0.50 -20.16 21.45
C PRO A 135 1.21 -19.06 20.67
N ASP A 136 1.74 -19.48 19.52
CA ASP A 136 2.52 -18.68 18.59
C ASP A 136 1.97 -17.26 18.50
N SER A 137 2.92 -16.31 18.57
CA SER A 137 2.85 -15.01 17.93
C SER A 137 1.74 -14.99 16.87
N LEU A 138 0.71 -14.16 17.07
CA LEU A 138 -0.26 -13.82 16.03
C LEU A 138 0.53 -13.53 14.74
N GLU A 139 0.59 -14.50 13.83
CA GLU A 139 1.26 -14.32 12.54
C GLU A 139 0.55 -13.16 11.86
N LYS A 140 1.22 -12.01 11.83
CA LYS A 140 0.68 -10.82 11.16
C LYS A 140 0.45 -11.20 9.70
N PRO A 141 -0.70 -10.85 9.12
CA PRO A 141 -0.98 -11.20 7.73
C PRO A 141 0.09 -10.62 6.83
N ALA A 142 0.59 -11.45 5.89
CA ALA A 142 1.59 -11.01 4.93
C ALA A 142 1.10 -9.78 4.16
N PRO A 143 1.98 -8.78 3.90
CA PRO A 143 1.61 -7.59 3.17
C PRO A 143 1.12 -7.91 1.75
N VAL A 144 0.18 -7.10 1.26
CA VAL A 144 -0.28 -7.15 -0.13
C VAL A 144 0.39 -6.05 -0.92
N TYR A 145 1.16 -6.44 -1.92
CA TYR A 145 1.80 -5.55 -2.88
C TYR A 145 0.88 -5.29 -4.06
N ILE A 146 0.95 -4.07 -4.60
CA ILE A 146 0.55 -3.85 -5.99
C ILE A 146 1.69 -4.41 -6.84
N GLY A 147 1.41 -5.41 -7.66
CA GLY A 147 2.38 -6.13 -8.47
C GLY A 147 2.02 -6.18 -9.95
N VAL A 148 2.93 -6.69 -10.77
CA VAL A 148 2.71 -6.94 -12.21
C VAL A 148 2.93 -8.41 -12.50
N ASN A 149 1.91 -9.06 -13.06
CA ASN A 149 2.02 -10.46 -13.45
C ASN A 149 2.79 -10.65 -14.77
N ALA A 150 2.99 -11.89 -15.19
CA ALA A 150 3.78 -12.19 -16.39
C ALA A 150 3.16 -11.63 -17.69
N GLN A 151 1.86 -11.33 -17.68
CA GLN A 151 1.11 -10.80 -18.82
C GLN A 151 1.11 -9.27 -18.86
N GLY A 152 1.66 -8.59 -17.84
CA GLY A 152 1.68 -7.13 -17.73
C GLY A 152 0.49 -6.52 -17.00
N TRP A 153 -0.44 -7.34 -16.49
CA TRP A 153 -1.55 -6.85 -15.68
C TRP A 153 -1.09 -6.45 -14.30
N VAL A 154 -1.61 -5.32 -13.82
CA VAL A 154 -1.41 -4.87 -12.44
C VAL A 154 -2.35 -5.65 -11.54
N THR A 155 -1.82 -6.28 -10.49
CA THR A 155 -2.54 -7.22 -9.62
C THR A 155 -2.14 -7.05 -8.16
N GLY A 156 -3.01 -7.45 -7.22
CA GLY A 156 -2.64 -7.60 -5.82
C GLY A 156 -1.92 -8.93 -5.62
N THR A 157 -0.79 -8.92 -4.91
CA THR A 157 0.04 -10.11 -4.69
C THR A 157 0.74 -10.09 -3.35
N LYS A 158 0.95 -11.26 -2.75
CA LYS A 158 1.80 -11.44 -1.55
C LYS A 158 3.27 -11.73 -1.91
N ASN A 159 3.57 -11.92 -3.20
CA ASN A 159 4.92 -12.17 -3.66
C ASN A 159 5.66 -10.85 -3.91
N ARG A 160 6.57 -10.49 -3.01
CA ARG A 160 7.43 -9.29 -3.13
C ARG A 160 8.21 -9.25 -4.46
N GLY A 161 8.61 -10.40 -4.99
CA GLY A 161 9.32 -10.48 -6.28
C GLY A 161 8.47 -10.10 -7.50
N MET A 162 7.15 -9.98 -7.34
CA MET A 162 6.21 -9.52 -8.37
C MET A 162 5.75 -8.08 -8.13
N ALA A 163 6.22 -7.43 -7.07
CA ALA A 163 5.77 -6.09 -6.72
C ALA A 163 6.13 -5.05 -7.79
N TYR A 164 5.25 -4.08 -7.94
CA TYR A 164 5.41 -2.94 -8.82
C TYR A 164 6.35 -1.97 -8.11
N ILE A 165 7.55 -1.85 -8.66
CA ILE A 165 8.53 -0.87 -8.21
C ILE A 165 8.35 0.36 -9.09
N ALA A 166 7.88 1.44 -8.48
CA ALA A 166 7.49 2.65 -9.18
C ALA A 166 8.51 3.77 -9.01
N GLN A 167 8.93 4.37 -10.13
CA GLN A 167 9.48 5.72 -10.12
C GLN A 167 8.33 6.70 -10.37
N ILE A 168 8.26 7.78 -9.59
CA ILE A 168 7.17 8.76 -9.69
C ILE A 168 7.64 9.92 -10.58
N SER A 169 6.89 10.18 -11.65
CA SER A 169 7.11 11.33 -12.53
C SER A 169 5.93 12.29 -12.42
N GLY A 170 6.19 13.59 -12.20
CA GLY A 170 5.10 14.57 -12.23
C GLY A 170 4.59 14.84 -13.64
N ARG A 171 3.42 15.47 -13.73
CA ARG A 171 2.83 15.89 -15.02
C ARG A 171 3.70 16.95 -15.68
N GLN A 172 4.10 16.71 -16.94
CA GLN A 172 4.68 17.67 -17.89
C GLN A 172 5.44 18.86 -17.27
N GLY A 173 6.69 18.64 -16.86
CA GLY A 173 7.58 19.68 -16.36
C GLY A 173 7.48 19.95 -14.87
N GLU A 174 6.49 19.39 -14.18
CA GLU A 174 6.44 19.40 -12.72
C GLU A 174 7.24 18.24 -12.13
N ALA A 175 8.15 18.54 -11.20
CA ALA A 175 8.78 17.53 -10.38
C ALA A 175 7.80 17.04 -9.30
N PHE A 176 7.80 15.73 -9.06
CA PHE A 176 7.14 15.16 -7.88
C PHE A 176 7.78 15.70 -6.61
N SER A 177 6.97 15.99 -5.60
CA SER A 177 7.45 16.39 -4.27
C SER A 177 6.57 15.75 -3.20
N ILE A 178 7.21 15.10 -2.23
CA ILE A 178 6.53 14.53 -1.06
C ILE A 178 5.88 15.63 -0.19
N ASP A 179 6.29 16.89 -0.31
CA ASP A 179 5.75 17.99 0.50
C ASP A 179 4.43 18.56 -0.05
N LYS A 180 4.02 18.17 -1.26
CA LYS A 180 2.70 18.55 -1.81
C LYS A 180 1.63 17.57 -1.35
N ASP A 181 0.50 18.07 -0.85
CA ASP A 181 -0.61 17.20 -0.42
C ASP A 181 -1.34 16.55 -1.59
N GLU A 182 -1.45 17.23 -2.72
CA GLU A 182 -2.10 16.71 -3.92
C GLU A 182 -1.28 17.05 -5.17
N GLN A 183 -1.12 16.08 -6.05
CA GLN A 183 -0.38 16.24 -7.30
C GLN A 183 -0.84 15.25 -8.38
N ARG A 184 -0.45 15.52 -9.64
CA ARG A 184 -0.72 14.64 -10.78
C ARG A 184 0.56 13.98 -11.25
N VAL A 185 0.54 12.66 -11.28
CA VAL A 185 1.75 11.84 -11.47
C VAL A 185 1.52 10.68 -12.41
N TYR A 186 2.61 10.18 -12.97
CA TYR A 186 2.70 8.89 -13.62
C TYR A 186 3.57 7.96 -12.77
N LEU A 187 3.21 6.68 -12.70
CA LEU A 187 3.99 5.65 -12.00
C LEU A 187 4.72 4.78 -13.02
N ARG A 188 6.04 4.93 -13.12
CA ARG A 188 6.86 4.17 -14.06
C ARG A 188 7.36 2.88 -13.43
N SER A 189 7.02 1.74 -14.03
CA SER A 189 7.52 0.42 -13.62
C SER A 189 9.00 0.32 -13.86
N ASP A 190 9.77 -0.05 -12.83
CA ASP A 190 11.20 -0.30 -12.97
C ASP A 190 11.49 -1.57 -13.78
N ARG A 191 10.54 -2.49 -13.85
CA ARG A 191 10.68 -3.74 -14.59
C ARG A 191 10.46 -3.55 -16.09
N SER A 192 9.31 -2.99 -16.49
CA SER A 192 8.95 -2.81 -17.90
C SER A 192 9.46 -1.50 -18.49
N LYS A 193 9.85 -0.53 -17.64
CA LYS A 193 10.20 0.84 -18.00
C LYS A 193 9.06 1.65 -18.64
N ASN A 194 7.83 1.13 -18.58
CA ASN A 194 6.62 1.82 -19.01
C ASN A 194 5.93 2.48 -17.82
N PHE A 195 5.03 3.44 -18.10
CA PHE A 195 4.11 3.93 -17.08
C PHE A 195 3.00 2.91 -16.84
N MET A 196 2.38 2.99 -15.66
CA MET A 196 1.10 2.33 -15.41
C MET A 196 0.08 2.90 -16.40
N GLN A 197 -0.73 2.03 -16.96
CA GLN A 197 -1.60 2.31 -18.09
C GLN A 197 -3.00 1.76 -17.85
N THR A 198 -4.01 2.41 -18.44
CA THR A 198 -5.36 1.86 -18.55
C THR A 198 -5.49 1.09 -19.86
N TYR A 199 -6.08 -0.09 -19.82
CA TYR A 199 -6.34 -0.98 -20.96
C TYR A 199 -7.78 -1.45 -20.99
N LYS A 200 -8.31 -1.64 -22.21
CA LYS A 200 -9.71 -2.02 -22.49
C LYS A 200 -10.71 -1.21 -21.67
N ARG A 201 -10.94 0.03 -22.10
CA ARG A 201 -12.08 0.81 -21.62
C ARG A 201 -13.38 0.20 -22.15
N GLU A 202 -14.26 -0.13 -21.22
CA GLU A 202 -15.60 -0.62 -21.47
C GLU A 202 -16.60 0.36 -20.85
N ASP A 203 -17.54 0.85 -21.67
CA ASP A 203 -18.58 1.78 -21.25
C ASP A 203 -19.92 1.05 -21.06
N PHE A 204 -20.64 1.39 -20.00
CA PHE A 204 -21.88 0.77 -19.55
C PHE A 204 -23.01 1.79 -19.40
N PRO A 205 -24.28 1.35 -19.38
CA PRO A 205 -25.42 2.23 -19.21
C PRO A 205 -25.32 3.15 -17.98
N GLY A 206 -25.82 4.38 -18.12
CA GLY A 206 -25.79 5.36 -17.03
C GLY A 206 -24.44 6.09 -16.87
N GLY A 207 -23.58 6.06 -17.89
CA GLY A 207 -22.29 6.76 -17.88
C GLY A 207 -21.22 6.06 -17.05
N LYS A 208 -21.46 4.79 -16.69
CA LYS A 208 -20.49 3.97 -15.98
C LYS A 208 -19.43 3.49 -16.96
N TRP A 209 -18.18 3.38 -16.52
CA TRP A 209 -17.15 2.72 -17.31
C TRP A 209 -16.12 2.02 -16.43
N PHE A 210 -15.37 1.12 -17.05
CA PHE A 210 -14.40 0.23 -16.42
C PHE A 210 -13.18 0.07 -17.33
N ALA A 211 -11.97 -0.01 -16.77
CA ALA A 211 -10.76 -0.43 -17.49
C ALA A 211 -9.80 -1.17 -16.56
N TYR A 212 -9.08 -2.14 -17.12
CA TYR A 212 -8.01 -2.84 -16.41
C TYR A 212 -6.73 -2.01 -16.39
N MET A 213 -5.93 -2.14 -15.33
CA MET A 213 -4.61 -1.52 -15.25
C MET A 213 -3.53 -2.48 -15.75
N THR A 214 -2.65 -1.99 -16.62
CA THR A 214 -1.53 -2.72 -17.24
C THR A 214 -0.26 -1.88 -17.16
N ASP A 215 0.90 -2.46 -17.45
CA ASP A 215 2.14 -1.73 -17.69
C ASP A 215 2.78 -2.04 -19.05
N CYS A 216 2.06 -2.69 -19.98
CA CYS A 216 2.65 -3.13 -21.24
C CYS A 216 1.90 -2.72 -22.52
N ASP A 217 0.57 -2.56 -22.48
CA ASP A 217 -0.24 -2.49 -23.70
C ASP A 217 -1.43 -1.51 -23.65
N GLY A 218 -1.39 -0.47 -22.81
CA GLY A 218 -2.47 0.49 -22.63
C GLY A 218 -2.13 1.94 -22.97
N LYS A 219 -2.90 2.87 -22.41
CA LYS A 219 -2.64 4.33 -22.43
C LYS A 219 -2.16 4.78 -21.07
N ASP A 220 -1.11 5.61 -21.04
CA ASP A 220 -0.50 6.07 -19.79
C ASP A 220 -1.56 6.69 -18.86
N ALA A 221 -1.64 6.14 -17.65
CA ALA A 221 -2.59 6.57 -16.64
C ALA A 221 -2.02 7.78 -15.90
N LEU A 222 -2.64 8.94 -16.11
CA LEU A 222 -2.38 10.10 -15.26
C LEU A 222 -3.16 9.92 -13.96
N LEU A 223 -2.43 9.87 -12.86
CA LEU A 223 -2.97 9.56 -11.55
C LEU A 223 -3.07 10.83 -10.70
N LYS A 224 -4.19 10.96 -9.99
CA LYS A 224 -4.35 11.87 -8.86
C LYS A 224 -3.79 11.18 -7.62
N LEU A 225 -2.67 11.70 -7.12
CA LEU A 225 -2.04 11.23 -5.90
C LEU A 225 -2.27 12.27 -4.79
N THR A 226 -2.95 11.83 -3.73
CA THR A 226 -3.26 12.66 -2.55
C THR A 226 -2.59 12.05 -1.33
N LEU A 227 -1.59 12.73 -0.76
CA LEU A 227 -0.87 12.28 0.43
C LEU A 227 -1.77 12.35 1.67
N ILE A 228 -1.70 11.30 2.48
CA ILE A 228 -2.40 11.17 3.76
C ILE A 228 -1.39 11.28 4.91
N GLU A 229 -0.32 10.49 4.86
CA GLU A 229 0.70 10.44 5.91
C GLU A 229 2.09 10.54 5.30
N ARG A 230 2.99 11.16 6.05
CA ARG A 230 4.42 11.21 5.77
C ARG A 230 5.14 10.74 7.02
N TYR A 231 6.32 10.17 6.88
CA TYR A 231 6.99 9.54 7.99
C TYR A 231 8.32 10.23 8.31
N ASN A 232 8.74 10.11 9.55
CA ASN A 232 10.07 10.42 10.04
C ASN A 232 10.99 9.19 9.84
N ALA A 233 12.29 9.38 10.07
CA ALA A 233 13.28 8.31 9.94
C ALA A 233 13.05 7.15 10.93
N ASP A 234 12.45 7.45 12.09
CA ASP A 234 12.06 6.44 13.08
C ASP A 234 10.76 5.70 12.69
N GLY A 235 10.09 6.13 11.63
CA GLY A 235 8.80 5.61 11.18
C GLY A 235 7.57 6.29 11.79
N SER A 236 7.74 7.23 12.71
CA SER A 236 6.59 7.98 13.25
C SER A 236 5.97 8.87 12.18
N VAL A 237 4.66 9.06 12.22
CA VAL A 237 3.96 9.98 11.31
C VAL A 237 4.38 11.43 11.61
N LYS A 238 4.83 12.15 10.59
CA LYS A 238 5.09 13.60 10.64
C LYS A 238 3.78 14.32 10.95
N ARG A 239 3.69 14.86 12.16
CA ARG A 239 2.60 15.75 12.57
C ARG A 239 2.93 17.16 12.10
N TYR A 240 2.11 17.71 11.21
CA TYR A 240 2.20 19.13 10.89
C TYR A 240 1.58 19.93 12.02
N SER A 241 2.42 20.71 12.71
CA SER A 241 1.94 21.77 13.58
C SER A 241 1.24 22.81 12.71
N VAL A 242 -0.08 22.97 12.84
CA VAL A 242 -0.76 24.15 12.31
C VAL A 242 -0.27 25.34 13.14
N SER A 243 0.84 25.97 12.74
CA SER A 243 1.21 27.27 13.29
C SER A 243 0.22 28.29 12.75
N GLU A 244 -0.58 28.86 13.64
CA GLU A 244 -1.60 29.88 13.39
C GLU A 244 -1.13 30.95 12.40
N ALA A 245 -1.64 30.89 11.17
CA ALA A 245 -1.61 32.02 10.24
C ALA A 245 -2.78 32.96 10.56
N PHE A 246 -2.76 33.61 11.72
CA PHE A 246 -3.63 34.75 12.03
C PHE A 246 -2.92 35.77 12.91
N ALA A 247 -2.01 36.55 12.32
CA ALA A 247 -1.70 37.90 12.80
C ALA A 247 -0.83 38.66 11.79
N ASP A 248 -1.40 39.02 10.63
CA ASP A 248 -0.99 40.28 10.02
C ASP A 248 -2.17 40.91 9.27
N ASN A 249 -3.05 41.55 10.04
CA ASN A 249 -3.79 42.69 9.53
C ASN A 249 -3.68 43.77 10.59
N GLY A 250 -2.71 44.65 10.35
CA GLY A 250 -2.46 45.83 11.15
C GLY A 250 -3.72 46.68 11.32
N GLY A 251 -3.92 47.12 12.56
CA GLY A 251 -4.89 48.15 12.90
C GLY A 251 -5.64 47.80 14.17
N TYR A 252 -5.11 48.18 15.33
CA TYR A 252 -5.75 49.14 16.23
C TYR A 252 -4.79 49.48 17.38
N LYS A 253 -4.66 50.78 17.61
CA LYS A 253 -3.87 51.39 18.67
C LYS A 253 -4.42 51.03 20.05
N GLY A 254 -3.52 50.71 20.97
CA GLY A 254 -3.60 51.06 22.39
C GLY A 254 -4.52 50.19 23.24
N LEU A 255 -3.92 49.46 24.19
CA LEU A 255 -3.89 49.90 25.59
C LEU A 255 -3.05 48.93 26.42
N HIS A 256 -2.31 49.55 27.33
CA HIS A 256 -1.50 48.99 28.39
C HIS A 256 -2.33 48.10 29.34
N SER A 257 -1.68 47.07 29.90
CA SER A 257 -1.91 46.37 31.18
C SER A 257 -1.91 44.84 30.97
N ASP A 258 -1.31 44.00 31.80
CA ASP A 258 -0.36 44.15 32.89
C ASP A 258 0.26 42.75 33.06
N LEU A 259 1.57 42.68 33.28
CA LEU A 259 2.20 41.49 33.83
C LEU A 259 1.68 41.25 35.25
N ARG A 260 1.13 40.06 35.52
CA ARG A 260 1.39 39.40 36.81
C ARG A 260 1.16 37.89 36.77
N ARG A 261 2.30 37.18 36.87
CA ARG A 261 2.39 35.90 37.58
C ARG A 261 1.68 36.01 38.92
N LYS A 262 0.94 34.97 39.33
CA LYS A 262 1.22 34.22 40.56
C LYS A 262 0.27 33.04 40.75
N ASN A 263 0.90 31.91 41.02
CA ASN A 263 0.45 30.76 41.81
C ASN A 263 -0.68 31.08 42.81
N LEU A 264 -1.72 30.25 42.78
CA LEU A 264 -2.27 29.51 43.92
C LEU A 264 -3.10 28.34 43.39
#